data_AF-B8J4V8-F1
#
_entry.id   AF-B8J4V8-F1
#
_cell.length_a   1.000
_cell.length_b   1.000
_cell.length_c   1.000
_cell.angle_alpha   90.00
_cell.angle_beta   90.00
_cell.angle_gamma   90.00
#
_symmetry.space_group_name_H-M   'P 1'
#
loop_
_entity.id
_entity.type
_entity.pdbx_description
1 polymer ?
#
loop_
_entity_poly.entity_id
_entity_poly.type
_entity_poly.pdbx_seq_one_letter_code
_entity_poly.pdbx_strand_id
1 'polypeptide(L)'
;MAEKKAILLLAPELNLNAASEALDKLRKKAALLPNACKDGLEARAAALGAKTVDTSALTEQNEEAFLLLKGGEAELAAILEYADRRTLVVVAGADAVAFYGLAVNGKAGAVERAVSAEDIALTIATIADLPITAECTGGIVYQVMKNPNLKLDEIRKLKEALLRMESVIQRDNREPWDKHDCA
;
A
#
# COMPACT_ATOMS: atom_id res chain seq x y z
N MET A 1 7.97 -14.29 1.10
CA MET A 1 8.14 -12.84 0.83
C MET A 1 7.57 -12.12 2.04
N ALA A 2 8.26 -11.14 2.62
CA ALA A 2 7.67 -10.40 3.75
C ALA A 2 6.41 -9.66 3.26
N GLU A 3 5.31 -9.82 3.99
CA GLU A 3 3.99 -9.34 3.58
C GLU A 3 3.92 -7.81 3.57
N LYS A 4 3.14 -7.27 2.64
CA LYS A 4 2.86 -5.84 2.58
C LYS A 4 1.83 -5.51 3.65
N LYS A 5 1.96 -4.34 4.26
CA LYS A 5 0.99 -3.84 5.24
C LYS A 5 0.38 -2.54 4.76
N ALA A 6 -0.90 -2.35 5.06
CA ALA A 6 -1.61 -1.09 4.91
C ALA A 6 -2.05 -0.58 6.28
N ILE A 7 -1.95 0.73 6.48
CA ILE A 7 -2.48 1.42 7.65
C ILE A 7 -3.33 2.58 7.13
N LEU A 8 -4.59 2.62 7.55
CA LEU A 8 -5.48 3.77 7.34
C LEU A 8 -5.67 4.50 8.68
N LEU A 9 -5.35 5.79 8.70
CA LEU A 9 -5.67 6.68 9.81
C LEU A 9 -6.86 7.56 9.41
N LEU A 10 -7.95 7.46 10.16
CA LEU A 10 -9.08 8.38 10.08
C LEU A 10 -8.88 9.51 11.08
N ALA A 11 -8.57 10.71 10.59
CA ALA A 11 -8.27 11.88 11.39
C ALA A 11 -9.08 13.11 10.89
N PRO A 12 -10.42 13.11 11.09
CA PRO A 12 -11.30 14.12 10.50
C PRO A 12 -11.02 15.56 10.97
N GLU A 13 -10.37 15.74 12.11
CA GLU A 13 -10.00 17.05 12.66
C GLU A 13 -8.59 17.52 12.23
N LEU A 14 -7.78 16.61 11.65
CA LEU A 14 -6.39 16.89 11.33
C LEU A 14 -6.28 17.60 9.98
N ASN A 15 -5.91 18.88 10.00
CA ASN A 15 -5.56 19.61 8.78
C ASN A 15 -4.16 19.20 8.31
N LEU A 16 -4.08 18.48 7.19
CA LEU A 16 -2.82 17.97 6.64
C LEU A 16 -1.89 19.08 6.14
N ASN A 17 -2.42 20.27 5.89
CA ASN A 17 -1.65 21.46 5.55
C ASN A 17 -1.16 22.26 6.77
N ALA A 18 -1.56 21.92 7.99
CA ALA A 18 -1.05 22.57 9.20
C ALA A 18 0.46 22.32 9.38
N ALA A 19 1.10 23.18 10.18
CA ALA A 19 2.52 23.07 10.48
C ALA A 19 2.73 22.22 11.73
N SER A 20 3.38 21.07 11.56
CA SER A 20 3.81 20.21 12.67
C SER A 20 4.91 19.25 12.20
N GLU A 21 5.69 18.69 13.12
CA GLU A 21 6.80 17.80 12.76
C GLU A 21 6.32 16.55 12.02
N ALA A 22 5.24 15.93 12.50
CA ALA A 22 4.65 14.74 11.89
C ALA A 22 4.06 15.06 10.50
N LEU A 23 3.35 16.18 10.38
CA LEU A 23 2.77 16.63 9.11
C LEU A 23 3.84 17.03 8.08
N ASP A 24 4.94 17.64 8.52
CA ASP A 24 6.07 17.97 7.66
C ASP A 24 6.77 16.71 7.14
N LYS A 25 6.94 15.71 8.01
CA LYS A 25 7.48 14.39 7.62
C LYS A 25 6.58 13.69 6.62
N LEU A 26 5.27 13.74 6.82
CA LEU A 26 4.27 13.19 5.89
C LEU A 26 4.34 13.91 4.53
N ARG A 27 4.15 15.23 4.50
CA ARG A 27 4.07 16.03 3.26
C ARG A 27 5.30 15.94 2.37
N LYS A 28 6.50 15.77 2.94
CA LYS A 28 7.75 15.64 2.16
C LYS A 28 7.76 14.46 1.19
N LYS A 29 6.99 13.40 1.46
CA LYS A 29 6.99 12.17 0.66
C LYS A 29 5.59 11.62 0.39
N ALA A 30 4.55 12.35 0.75
CA ALA A 30 3.19 11.96 0.50
C ALA A 30 2.67 12.49 -0.83
N ALA A 31 1.73 11.77 -1.44
CA ALA A 31 0.86 12.28 -2.47
C ALA A 31 -0.46 12.72 -1.82
N LEU A 32 -0.88 13.96 -2.06
CA LEU A 32 -2.08 14.55 -1.46
C LEU A 32 -3.24 14.53 -2.46
N LEU A 33 -4.42 14.16 -1.99
CA LEU A 33 -5.68 14.20 -2.73
C LEU A 33 -6.61 15.20 -2.03
N PRO A 34 -6.57 16.49 -2.39
CA PRO A 34 -7.41 17.52 -1.76
C PRO A 34 -8.91 17.32 -2.07
N ASN A 35 -9.24 16.80 -3.25
CA ASN A 35 -10.62 16.60 -3.70
C ASN A 35 -11.13 15.17 -3.46
N ALA A 36 -10.56 14.46 -2.47
CA ALA A 36 -10.96 13.12 -2.11
C ALA A 36 -12.19 13.11 -1.19
N CYS A 37 -13.21 12.34 -1.56
CA CYS A 37 -14.34 12.01 -0.70
C CYS A 37 -13.92 10.97 0.35
N LYS A 38 -14.21 11.28 1.61
CA LYS A 38 -13.85 10.45 2.78
C LYS A 38 -15.06 9.69 3.33
N ASP A 39 -16.25 10.04 2.85
CA ASP A 39 -17.51 9.48 3.34
C ASP A 39 -17.58 7.99 3.04
N GLY A 40 -17.88 7.19 4.08
CA GLY A 40 -17.95 5.74 3.97
C GLY A 40 -16.60 5.03 3.85
N LEU A 41 -15.47 5.73 3.91
CA LEU A 41 -14.14 5.12 3.80
C LEU A 41 -13.88 4.08 4.90
N GLU A 42 -14.38 4.33 6.12
CA GLU A 42 -14.30 3.38 7.22
C GLU A 42 -14.98 2.04 6.89
N ALA A 43 -16.22 2.10 6.40
CA ALA A 43 -16.98 0.90 6.05
C ALA A 43 -16.31 0.13 4.89
N ARG A 44 -15.74 0.84 3.93
CA ARG A 44 -14.98 0.23 2.83
C ARG A 44 -13.67 -0.40 3.29
N ALA A 45 -12.97 0.22 4.23
CA ALA A 45 -11.77 -0.36 4.83
C ALA A 45 -12.12 -1.65 5.60
N ALA A 46 -13.19 -1.64 6.40
CA ALA A 46 -13.67 -2.83 7.10
C ALA A 46 -14.07 -3.96 6.13
N ALA A 47 -14.72 -3.63 5.00
CA ALA A 47 -15.06 -4.61 3.97
C ALA A 47 -13.83 -5.24 3.28
N LEU A 48 -12.70 -4.52 3.25
CA LEU A 48 -11.40 -5.04 2.79
C LEU A 48 -10.64 -5.81 3.87
N GLY A 49 -11.23 -5.99 5.06
CA GLY A 49 -10.64 -6.73 6.18
C GLY A 49 -9.80 -5.89 7.13
N ALA A 50 -9.91 -4.56 7.11
CA ALA A 50 -9.19 -3.71 8.06
C ALA A 50 -9.60 -4.03 9.51
N LYS A 51 -8.61 -4.21 10.39
CA LYS A 51 -8.85 -4.33 11.83
C LYS A 51 -8.68 -2.99 12.52
N THR A 52 -9.73 -2.54 13.19
CA THR A 52 -9.67 -1.35 14.04
C THR A 52 -8.81 -1.63 15.26
N VAL A 53 -7.75 -0.85 15.43
CA VAL A 53 -6.78 -1.00 16.52
C VAL A 53 -6.34 0.36 17.05
N ASP A 54 -5.70 0.35 18.22
CA ASP A 54 -5.02 1.51 18.78
C ASP A 54 -3.51 1.44 18.49
N THR A 55 -2.77 2.49 18.85
CA THR A 55 -1.31 2.59 18.65
C THR A 55 -0.52 1.48 19.34
N SER A 56 -1.07 0.87 20.40
CA SER A 56 -0.47 -0.28 21.09
C SER A 56 -0.33 -1.52 20.20
N ALA A 57 -1.11 -1.61 19.13
CA ALA A 57 -1.05 -2.71 18.16
C ALA A 57 0.01 -2.50 17.08
N LEU A 58 0.69 -1.35 17.04
CA LEU A 58 1.76 -1.04 16.08
C LEU A 58 3.08 -1.71 16.50
N THR A 59 3.11 -3.04 16.44
CA THR A 59 4.26 -3.86 16.80
C THR A 59 4.67 -4.77 15.65
N GLU A 60 5.92 -5.27 15.68
CA GLU A 60 6.40 -6.22 14.67
C GLU A 60 5.65 -7.56 14.72
N GLN A 61 5.09 -7.90 15.88
CA GLN A 61 4.32 -9.13 16.13
C GLN A 61 2.91 -9.08 15.54
N ASN A 62 2.42 -7.91 15.16
CA ASN A 62 1.12 -7.77 14.54
C ASN A 62 1.19 -8.21 13.07
N GLU A 63 0.59 -9.36 12.76
CA GLU A 63 0.61 -9.97 11.42
C GLU A 63 -0.53 -9.48 10.51
N GLU A 64 -1.37 -8.55 10.98
CA GLU A 64 -2.49 -8.06 10.19
C GLU A 64 -2.01 -7.25 8.98
N ALA A 65 -2.53 -7.60 7.80
CA ALA A 65 -2.19 -6.93 6.55
C ALA A 65 -2.82 -5.53 6.43
N PHE A 66 -3.93 -5.27 7.12
CA PHE A 66 -4.61 -3.98 7.07
C PHE A 66 -5.10 -3.53 8.45
N LEU A 67 -4.55 -2.42 8.94
CA LEU A 67 -4.91 -1.79 10.20
C LEU A 67 -5.68 -0.48 9.96
N LEU A 68 -6.69 -0.26 10.79
CA LEU A 68 -7.46 0.98 10.85
C LEU A 68 -7.25 1.63 12.21
N LEU A 69 -6.77 2.87 12.23
CA LEU A 69 -6.67 3.68 13.44
C LEU A 69 -7.55 4.92 13.31
N LYS A 70 -8.07 5.40 14.44
CA LYS A 70 -8.79 6.67 14.55
C LYS A 70 -8.04 7.56 15.51
N GLY A 71 -7.90 8.84 15.19
CA GLY A 71 -7.19 9.77 16.07
C GLY A 71 -6.75 11.03 15.35
N GLY A 72 -5.63 11.58 15.78
CA GLY A 72 -5.06 12.81 15.25
C GLY A 72 -3.56 12.70 15.08
N GLU A 73 -2.86 13.74 15.53
CA GLU A 73 -1.43 13.88 15.28
C GLU A 73 -0.57 12.86 16.05
N ALA A 74 -0.97 12.47 17.25
CA ALA A 74 -0.23 11.50 18.07
C ALA A 74 -0.21 10.11 17.39
N GLU A 75 -1.36 9.65 16.89
CA GLU A 75 -1.48 8.41 16.13
C GLU A 75 -0.70 8.49 14.82
N LEU A 76 -0.74 9.64 14.13
CA LEU A 76 0.06 9.86 12.93
C LEU A 76 1.56 9.72 13.22
N ALA A 77 2.06 10.32 14.29
CA ALA A 77 3.46 10.24 14.69
C ALA A 77 3.87 8.78 14.95
N ALA A 78 3.07 8.04 15.74
CA ALA A 78 3.32 6.63 16.02
C ALA A 78 3.31 5.76 14.75
N ILE A 79 2.38 6.01 13.83
CA ILE A 79 2.32 5.31 12.53
C ILE A 79 3.58 5.61 11.70
N LEU A 80 4.03 6.86 11.65
CA LEU A 80 5.22 7.26 10.89
C LEU A 80 6.55 6.77 11.49
N GLU A 81 6.57 6.42 12.77
CA GLU A 81 7.70 5.73 13.42
C GLU A 81 7.67 4.23 13.14
N TYR A 82 6.49 3.62 13.15
CA TYR A 82 6.29 2.20 12.84
C TYR A 82 6.49 1.87 11.35
N ALA A 83 6.10 2.77 10.45
CA ALA A 83 6.06 2.51 9.02
C ALA A 83 7.45 2.23 8.45
N ASP A 84 7.60 1.04 7.85
CA ASP A 84 8.82 0.64 7.14
C ASP A 84 8.65 0.79 5.61
N ARG A 85 9.60 0.23 4.84
CA ARG A 85 9.55 0.26 3.36
C ARG A 85 8.41 -0.56 2.74
N ARG A 86 7.70 -1.38 3.53
CA ARG A 86 6.61 -2.28 3.11
C ARG A 86 5.25 -1.85 3.66
N THR A 87 5.21 -0.78 4.44
CA THR A 87 3.96 -0.20 4.95
C THR A 87 3.47 0.89 4.00
N LEU A 88 2.25 0.72 3.51
CA LEU A 88 1.45 1.80 2.94
C LEU A 88 0.73 2.50 4.09
N VAL A 89 0.87 3.83 4.17
CA VAL A 89 0.13 4.66 5.11
C VAL A 89 -0.81 5.56 4.33
N VAL A 90 -2.09 5.53 4.70
CA VAL A 90 -3.10 6.44 4.17
C VAL A 90 -3.70 7.23 5.33
N VAL A 91 -3.76 8.55 5.19
CA VAL A 91 -4.31 9.44 6.22
C VAL A 91 -5.47 10.20 5.62
N ALA A 92 -6.67 9.99 6.17
CA ALA A 92 -7.86 10.78 5.82
C ALA A 92 -7.98 11.94 6.81
N GLY A 93 -7.44 13.11 6.43
CA GLY A 93 -7.48 14.34 7.21
C GLY A 93 -8.74 15.17 6.95
N ALA A 94 -8.84 16.34 7.58
CA ALA A 94 -9.94 17.30 7.43
C ALA A 94 -10.04 17.86 5.99
N ASP A 95 -8.90 18.17 5.38
CA ASP A 95 -8.76 18.92 4.14
C ASP A 95 -8.37 18.06 2.93
N ALA A 96 -7.66 16.94 3.15
CA ALA A 96 -7.22 16.06 2.08
C ALA A 96 -7.07 14.60 2.55
N VAL A 97 -6.82 13.70 1.59
CA VAL A 97 -6.32 12.35 1.88
C VAL A 97 -4.86 12.24 1.44
N ALA A 98 -3.97 11.79 2.31
CA ALA A 98 -2.56 11.59 2.00
C ALA A 98 -2.25 10.10 1.81
N PHE A 99 -1.52 9.79 0.75
CA PHE A 99 -0.86 8.49 0.56
C PHE A 99 0.63 8.64 0.87
N TYR A 100 1.21 7.73 1.64
CA TYR A 100 2.62 7.73 2.04
C TYR A 100 3.19 6.30 2.09
N GLY A 101 4.49 6.15 1.85
CA GLY A 101 5.20 4.88 2.05
C GLY A 101 5.21 3.99 0.80
N LEU A 102 4.87 2.72 0.98
CA LEU A 102 5.01 1.69 -0.05
C LEU A 102 4.33 2.08 -1.38
N ALA A 103 5.09 1.99 -2.48
CA ALA A 103 4.65 2.22 -3.86
C ALA A 103 4.11 3.63 -4.19
N VAL A 104 4.12 4.56 -3.23
CA VAL A 104 3.63 5.94 -3.42
C VAL A 104 4.67 6.80 -4.14
N ASN A 105 4.20 7.66 -5.04
CA ASN A 105 5.01 8.71 -5.65
C ASN A 105 5.08 9.95 -4.74
N GLY A 106 6.07 10.01 -3.86
CA GLY A 106 6.27 11.19 -3.00
C GLY A 106 6.64 12.49 -3.73
N LYS A 107 6.80 12.46 -5.06
CA LYS A 107 6.99 13.65 -5.91
C LYS A 107 5.72 14.07 -6.64
N ALA A 108 4.61 13.34 -6.48
CA ALA A 108 3.33 13.68 -7.11
C ALA A 108 2.75 15.00 -6.59
N GLY A 109 3.10 15.39 -5.35
CA GLY A 109 2.54 16.58 -4.72
C GLY A 109 1.03 16.43 -4.52
N ALA A 110 0.28 17.49 -4.86
CA ALA A 110 -1.18 17.48 -4.82
C ALA A 110 -1.77 17.02 -6.16
N VAL A 111 -2.68 16.06 -6.12
CA VAL A 111 -3.41 15.52 -7.26
C VAL A 111 -4.86 15.99 -7.15
N GLU A 112 -5.25 16.99 -7.95
CA GLU A 112 -6.56 17.66 -7.85
C GLU A 112 -7.74 16.85 -8.42
N ARG A 113 -7.50 15.62 -8.89
CA ARG A 113 -8.56 14.74 -9.38
C ARG A 113 -9.59 14.50 -8.27
N ALA A 114 -10.87 14.57 -8.62
CA ALA A 114 -11.94 14.10 -7.74
C ALA A 114 -11.87 12.58 -7.59
N VAL A 115 -11.82 12.11 -6.34
CA VAL A 115 -11.61 10.70 -6.00
C VAL A 115 -12.68 10.29 -4.99
N SER A 116 -13.36 9.19 -5.23
CA SER A 116 -14.35 8.62 -4.30
C SER A 116 -13.66 7.80 -3.19
N ALA A 117 -14.36 7.54 -2.08
CA ALA A 117 -13.86 6.65 -1.04
C ALA A 117 -13.58 5.22 -1.56
N GLU A 118 -14.30 4.81 -2.61
CA GLU A 118 -14.11 3.52 -3.28
C GLU A 118 -12.78 3.45 -4.03
N ASP A 119 -12.43 4.51 -4.75
CA ASP A 119 -11.15 4.62 -5.46
C ASP A 119 -9.97 4.54 -4.48
N ILE A 120 -10.09 5.18 -3.31
CA ILE A 120 -9.08 5.14 -2.24
C ILE A 120 -8.95 3.71 -1.72
N ALA A 121 -10.06 3.08 -1.35
CA ALA A 121 -10.08 1.71 -0.84
C ALA A 121 -9.48 0.72 -1.86
N LEU A 122 -9.88 0.83 -3.13
CA LEU A 122 -9.34 0.00 -4.20
C LEU A 122 -7.84 0.23 -4.43
N THR A 123 -7.38 1.48 -4.32
CA THR A 123 -5.96 1.80 -4.45
C THR A 123 -5.16 1.20 -3.30
N ILE A 124 -5.67 1.25 -2.06
CA ILE A 124 -5.08 0.57 -0.90
C ILE A 124 -4.99 -0.93 -1.15
N ALA A 125 -6.12 -1.56 -1.51
CA ALA A 125 -6.19 -3.00 -1.75
C ALA A 125 -5.22 -3.44 -2.84
N THR A 126 -5.15 -2.68 -3.92
CA THR A 126 -4.21 -2.93 -5.01
C THR A 126 -2.76 -2.85 -4.54
N ILE A 127 -2.36 -1.78 -3.83
CA ILE A 127 -0.95 -1.63 -3.42
C ILE A 127 -0.57 -2.74 -2.42
N ALA A 128 -1.43 -3.00 -1.44
CA ALA A 128 -1.16 -3.89 -0.31
C ALA A 128 -1.51 -5.37 -0.56
N ASP A 129 -1.90 -5.76 -1.78
CA ASP A 129 -2.28 -7.14 -2.13
C ASP A 129 -3.51 -7.67 -1.36
N LEU A 130 -4.45 -6.78 -1.01
CA LEU A 130 -5.68 -7.18 -0.31
C LEU A 130 -6.72 -7.71 -1.30
N PRO A 131 -7.59 -8.64 -0.87
CA PRO A 131 -8.68 -9.14 -1.71
C PRO A 131 -9.67 -8.03 -2.05
N ILE A 132 -10.03 -7.94 -3.32
CA ILE A 132 -11.01 -6.97 -3.83
C ILE A 132 -12.34 -7.72 -4.05
N THR A 133 -13.45 -7.10 -3.67
CA THR A 133 -14.78 -7.69 -3.84
C THR A 133 -15.28 -7.54 -5.29
N ALA A 134 -16.14 -8.47 -5.72
CA ALA A 134 -16.71 -8.45 -7.08
C ALA A 134 -17.60 -7.24 -7.37
N GLU A 135 -18.13 -6.61 -6.32
CA GLU A 135 -19.01 -5.43 -6.40
C GLU A 135 -18.23 -4.12 -6.51
N CYS A 136 -16.89 -4.17 -6.53
CA CYS A 136 -16.07 -2.97 -6.61
C CYS A 136 -16.22 -2.30 -7.99
N THR A 137 -16.64 -1.04 -7.97
CA THR A 137 -16.83 -0.13 -9.10
C THR A 137 -15.79 1.00 -9.16
N GLY A 138 -14.94 1.11 -8.14
CA GLY A 138 -13.88 2.12 -8.08
C GLY A 138 -12.80 1.97 -9.13
N GLY A 139 -12.03 3.04 -9.31
CA GLY A 139 -10.83 3.08 -10.13
C GLY A 139 -9.57 3.26 -9.29
N ILE A 140 -8.48 2.62 -9.71
CA ILE A 140 -7.17 2.79 -9.09
C ILE A 140 -6.64 4.19 -9.40
N VAL A 141 -6.19 4.91 -8.36
CA VAL A 141 -5.61 6.25 -8.51
C VAL A 141 -4.13 6.14 -8.88
N TYR A 142 -3.83 5.89 -10.15
CA TYR A 142 -2.43 5.72 -10.60
C TYR A 142 -1.55 6.96 -10.38
N GLN A 143 -2.14 8.15 -10.30
CA GLN A 143 -1.42 9.42 -10.10
C GLN A 143 -0.67 9.48 -8.75
N VAL A 144 -1.15 8.74 -7.73
CA VAL A 144 -0.46 8.65 -6.44
C VAL A 144 0.63 7.58 -6.42
N MET A 145 0.70 6.72 -7.45
CA MET A 145 1.63 5.59 -7.50
C MET A 145 2.94 5.98 -8.21
N LYS A 146 4.07 5.49 -7.69
CA LYS A 146 5.39 5.66 -8.32
C LYS A 146 5.52 4.90 -9.64
N ASN A 147 4.84 3.76 -9.72
CA ASN A 147 4.87 2.88 -10.89
C ASN A 147 3.45 2.38 -11.19
N PRO A 148 2.81 2.87 -12.27
CA PRO A 148 1.50 2.36 -12.69
C PRO A 148 1.49 0.86 -13.00
N ASN A 149 2.63 0.32 -13.43
CA ASN A 149 2.81 -1.08 -13.80
C ASN A 149 3.24 -1.97 -12.60
N LEU A 150 3.07 -1.51 -11.36
CA LEU A 150 3.49 -2.24 -10.15
C LEU A 150 3.16 -3.73 -10.21
N LYS A 151 1.91 -4.07 -10.51
CA LYS A 151 1.44 -5.47 -10.60
C LYS A 151 2.04 -6.24 -11.76
N LEU A 152 2.19 -5.61 -12.91
CA LEU A 152 2.81 -6.23 -14.06
C LEU A 152 4.27 -6.57 -13.76
N ASP A 153 4.99 -5.69 -13.07
CA ASP A 153 6.39 -5.91 -12.71
C ASP A 153 6.54 -6.98 -11.61
N GLU A 154 5.61 -7.06 -10.66
CA GLU A 154 5.54 -8.15 -9.68
C GLU A 154 5.32 -9.50 -10.39
N ILE A 155 4.36 -9.58 -11.31
CA ILE A 155 4.09 -10.79 -12.11
C ILE A 155 5.30 -11.17 -12.96
N ARG A 156 5.98 -10.21 -13.61
CA ARG A 156 7.20 -10.46 -14.39
C ARG A 156 8.30 -11.09 -13.55
N LYS A 157 8.56 -10.55 -12.35
CA LYS A 157 9.56 -11.11 -11.42
C LYS A 157 9.24 -12.54 -10.99
N LEU A 158 7.96 -12.83 -10.76
CA LEU A 158 7.51 -14.19 -10.43
C LEU A 158 7.70 -15.15 -11.62
N LYS A 159 7.32 -14.72 -12.83
CA LYS A 159 7.55 -15.51 -14.06
C LYS A 159 9.04 -15.80 -14.29
N GLU A 160 9.91 -14.81 -14.10
CA GLU A 160 11.36 -15.00 -14.21
C GLU A 160 11.90 -15.96 -13.13
N ALA A 161 11.39 -15.90 -11.90
CA ALA A 161 11.78 -16.82 -10.84
C ALA A 161 11.36 -18.26 -11.16
N LEU A 162 10.14 -18.45 -11.68
CA LEU A 162 9.65 -19.75 -12.14
C LEU A 162 10.53 -20.31 -13.26
N LEU A 163 10.84 -19.52 -14.30
CA LEU A 163 11.72 -19.95 -15.38
C LEU A 163 13.11 -20.36 -14.88
N ARG A 164 13.67 -19.63 -13.91
CA ARG A 164 14.95 -20.02 -13.27
C ARG A 164 14.83 -21.35 -12.53
N MET A 165 13.78 -21.54 -11.74
CA MET A 165 13.54 -22.79 -11.00
C MET A 165 13.34 -23.97 -11.95
N GLU A 166 12.54 -23.82 -13.01
CA GLU A 166 12.33 -24.82 -14.05
C GLU A 166 13.65 -25.19 -14.74
N SER A 167 14.50 -24.21 -15.05
CA SER A 167 15.81 -24.47 -15.68
C SER A 167 16.75 -25.28 -14.80
N VAL A 168 16.68 -25.13 -13.47
CA VAL A 168 17.47 -25.93 -12.52
C VAL A 168 16.94 -27.36 -12.47
N ILE A 169 15.63 -27.53 -12.32
CA ILE A 169 14.99 -28.86 -12.31
C ILE A 169 15.29 -29.63 -13.60
N GLN A 170 15.24 -28.98 -14.76
CA GLN A 170 15.56 -29.60 -16.05
C GLN A 170 17.03 -30.01 -16.18
N ARG A 171 17.96 -29.30 -15.52
CA ARG A 171 19.37 -29.70 -15.47
C ARG A 171 19.61 -30.89 -14.55
N ASP A 172 18.90 -30.94 -13.42
CA ASP A 172 19.02 -32.04 -12.45
C ASP A 172 18.33 -33.32 -12.93
N ASN A 173 17.33 -33.21 -13.82
CA ASN A 173 16.69 -34.35 -14.49
C ASN A 173 17.50 -34.93 -15.68
N ARG A 174 18.63 -34.32 -16.06
CA ARG A 174 19.52 -34.92 -17.07
C ARG A 174 20.35 -36.00 -16.42
N GLU A 175 20.33 -37.20 -16.99
CA GLU A 175 21.10 -38.30 -16.46
C GLU A 175 22.60 -38.02 -16.64
N PRO A 176 23.49 -38.49 -15.74
CA PRO A 176 24.93 -38.18 -15.79
C PRO A 176 25.61 -38.49 -17.14
N TRP A 177 25.06 -39.41 -17.93
CA TRP A 177 25.55 -39.81 -19.25
C TRP A 177 25.01 -38.96 -20.42
N ASP A 178 23.98 -38.12 -20.22
CA ASP A 178 23.50 -37.14 -21.22
C ASP A 178 24.51 -36.00 -21.48
N LYS A 179 25.63 -35.98 -20.75
CA LYS A 179 26.75 -35.04 -20.96
C LYS A 179 27.78 -35.55 -21.98
N HIS A 180 27.63 -36.77 -22.47
CA HIS A 180 28.57 -37.41 -23.39
C HIS A 180 27.92 -37.73 -24.75
N ASP A 181 27.39 -36.72 -25.43
CA ASP A 181 27.37 -36.77 -26.89
C ASP A 181 28.75 -36.32 -27.38
N CYS A 182 29.61 -37.32 -27.56
CA CYS A 182 30.87 -37.21 -28.28
C CYS A 182 30.64 -36.70 -29.71
N ALA A 183 31.33 -35.62 -30.07
CA ALA A 183 31.88 -35.38 -31.40
C ALA A 183 33.28 -34.79 -31.23
#